data_AF-A0A4Q7YUV5-F1
#
_entry.id   AF-A0A4Q7YUV5-F1
#
_cell.length_a   1.000
_cell.length_b   1.000
_cell.length_c   1.000
_cell.angle_alpha   90.00
_cell.angle_beta   90.00
_cell.angle_gamma   90.00
#
_symmetry.space_group_name_H-M   'P 1'
#
loop_
_entity.id
_entity.type
_entity.pdbx_description
1 polymer ?
#
loop_
_entity_poly.entity_id
_entity_poly.type
_entity_poly.pdbx_seq_one_letter_code
_entity_poly.pdbx_strand_id
1 'polypeptide(L)'
;MTTEIDGAHARVALHAGKPIFYVHFMDDPGGDSSDASFGNWAIVRAKINKDRRVLAQVNFTQLTGNAKRSDAQVDATVEKVSDGWLKITPKEPLSAGEYALQPVPKVANTFSTVVFDFTLDPNAPNSPEARSAPTP
;
A
#
# COMPACT_ATOMS: atom_id res chain seq x y z
N MET A 1 4.35 12.34 12.72
CA MET A 1 4.67 10.95 13.11
C MET A 1 5.09 10.21 11.85
N THR A 2 5.99 9.23 11.92
CA THR A 2 6.38 8.37 10.79
C THR A 2 6.20 6.92 11.18
N THR A 3 5.89 6.05 10.22
CA THR A 3 5.88 4.59 10.44
C THR A 3 7.25 4.06 10.06
N GLU A 4 7.88 3.29 10.94
CA GLU A 4 9.18 2.66 10.69
C GLU A 4 9.02 1.16 10.61
N ILE A 5 9.67 0.56 9.61
CA ILE A 5 9.69 -0.88 9.37
C ILE A 5 11.14 -1.32 9.41
N ASP A 6 11.41 -2.38 10.17
CA ASP A 6 12.76 -2.94 10.25
C ASP A 6 13.18 -3.58 8.92
N GLY A 7 14.46 -3.52 8.63
CA GLY A 7 15.08 -3.96 7.39
C GLY A 7 15.11 -2.86 6.31
N ALA A 8 16.19 -2.86 5.52
CA ALA A 8 16.33 -1.97 4.37
C ALA A 8 15.55 -2.43 3.13
N HIS A 9 15.10 -3.69 3.10
CA HIS A 9 14.37 -4.28 1.98
C HIS A 9 13.16 -5.08 2.45
N ALA A 10 12.09 -5.06 1.67
CA ALA A 10 10.96 -5.94 1.89
C ALA A 10 11.35 -7.38 1.56
N ARG A 11 10.66 -8.31 2.21
CA ARG A 11 10.81 -9.73 1.89
C ARG A 11 10.13 -10.09 0.57
N VAL A 12 9.13 -9.31 0.17
CA VAL A 12 8.35 -9.52 -1.04
C VAL A 12 8.84 -8.58 -2.13
N ALA A 13 9.30 -9.14 -3.24
CA ALA A 13 9.69 -8.39 -4.43
C ALA A 13 8.61 -8.49 -5.51
N LEU A 14 8.28 -7.35 -6.11
CA LEU A 14 7.45 -7.24 -7.31
C LEU A 14 8.35 -6.86 -8.49
N HIS A 15 8.14 -7.53 -9.62
CA HIS A 15 8.97 -7.32 -10.83
C HIS A 15 8.35 -6.28 -11.80
N ALA A 16 7.03 -6.09 -11.76
CA ALA A 16 6.31 -5.24 -12.72
C ALA A 16 6.01 -3.84 -12.14
N GLY A 17 6.37 -2.79 -12.87
CA GLY A 17 6.18 -1.40 -12.44
C GLY A 17 4.73 -0.94 -12.31
N LYS A 18 3.75 -1.66 -12.85
CA LYS A 18 2.31 -1.39 -12.61
C LYS A 18 1.66 -2.56 -11.86
N PRO A 19 1.92 -2.73 -10.56
CA PRO A 19 1.23 -3.74 -9.78
C PRO A 19 -0.25 -3.41 -9.65
N ILE A 20 -1.10 -4.43 -9.67
CA ILE A 20 -2.53 -4.31 -9.36
C ILE A 20 -2.76 -5.07 -8.06
N PHE A 21 -3.27 -4.38 -7.04
CA PHE A 21 -3.57 -4.99 -5.76
C PHE A 21 -5.06 -5.23 -5.63
N TYR A 22 -5.42 -6.42 -5.15
CA TYR A 22 -6.77 -6.75 -4.74
C TYR A 22 -6.79 -6.94 -3.23
N VAL A 23 -7.64 -6.19 -2.54
CA VAL A 23 -7.76 -6.24 -1.08
C VAL A 23 -9.21 -6.49 -0.73
N HIS A 24 -9.48 -7.47 0.13
CA HIS A 24 -10.82 -7.80 0.60
C HIS A 24 -10.98 -7.42 2.07
N PHE A 25 -12.14 -6.86 2.41
CA PHE A 25 -12.54 -6.69 3.80
C PHE A 25 -13.47 -7.83 4.18
N MET A 26 -13.09 -8.61 5.20
CA MET A 26 -14.07 -9.47 5.85
C MET A 26 -14.92 -8.57 6.74
N ASP A 27 -16.21 -8.48 6.43
CA ASP A 27 -17.16 -7.90 7.36
C ASP A 27 -17.21 -8.77 8.61
N ASP A 28 -16.79 -8.21 9.75
CA ASP A 28 -16.98 -8.84 11.04
C ASP A 28 -18.44 -8.60 11.48
N PRO A 29 -19.30 -9.63 11.57
CA PRO A 29 -20.71 -9.46 11.94
C PRO A 29 -20.91 -8.99 13.40
N GLY A 30 -19.85 -8.86 14.21
CA GLY A 30 -19.89 -8.30 15.57
C GLY A 30 -18.97 -7.11 15.82
N GLY A 31 -18.21 -6.67 14.81
CA GLY A 31 -17.27 -5.54 14.91
C GLY A 31 -17.83 -4.31 14.19
N ASP A 32 -17.57 -3.11 14.74
CA ASP A 32 -17.87 -1.85 14.07
C ASP A 32 -17.37 -1.90 12.62
N SER A 33 -18.32 -1.95 11.69
CA SER A 33 -18.12 -2.43 10.34
C SER A 33 -16.90 -1.79 9.67
N SER A 34 -16.15 -2.62 8.95
CA SER A 34 -14.95 -2.34 8.15
C SER A 34 -15.06 -1.14 7.20
N ASP A 35 -16.27 -0.69 6.87
CA ASP A 35 -16.53 0.54 6.10
C ASP A 35 -16.38 1.84 6.94
N ALA A 36 -16.36 1.77 8.27
CA ALA A 36 -16.36 2.92 9.17
C ALA A 36 -14.95 3.48 9.42
N SER A 37 -13.93 2.63 9.57
CA SER A 37 -12.63 3.02 10.16
C SER A 37 -11.55 3.42 9.16
N PHE A 38 -11.55 2.87 7.93
CA PHE A 38 -10.56 3.18 6.89
C PHE A 38 -11.26 3.76 5.66
N GLY A 39 -10.95 5.00 5.29
CA GLY A 39 -11.67 5.73 4.24
C GLY A 39 -11.13 5.51 2.85
N ASN A 40 -9.91 4.99 2.74
CA ASN A 40 -9.20 4.81 1.49
C ASN A 40 -7.92 3.99 1.70
N TRP A 41 -7.22 3.66 0.61
CA TRP A 41 -5.89 3.03 0.64
C TRP A 41 -4.86 3.92 -0.02
N ALA A 42 -3.61 3.82 0.42
CA ALA A 42 -2.49 4.53 -0.17
C ALA A 42 -1.33 3.60 -0.45
N ILE A 43 -0.69 3.84 -1.59
CA ILE A 43 0.65 3.34 -1.90
C ILE A 43 1.62 4.44 -1.51
N VAL A 44 2.61 4.12 -0.70
CA VAL A 44 3.59 5.08 -0.17
C VAL A 44 4.99 4.56 -0.42
N ARG A 45 5.85 5.39 -1.00
CA ARG A 45 7.28 5.12 -1.14
C ARG A 45 7.97 5.27 0.20
N ALA A 46 8.72 4.25 0.60
CA ALA A 46 9.55 4.29 1.79
C ALA A 46 10.87 5.00 1.50
N LYS A 47 11.36 5.74 2.48
CA LYS A 47 12.74 6.23 2.52
C LYS A 47 13.59 5.28 3.34
N ILE A 48 14.72 4.85 2.79
CA ILE A 48 15.70 4.07 3.57
C ILE A 48 16.48 5.00 4.49
N ASN A 49 16.52 4.63 5.77
CA ASN A 49 17.36 5.26 6.77
C ASN A 49 18.08 4.14 7.53
N LYS A 50 19.37 3.96 7.24
CA LYS A 50 20.18 2.85 7.75
C LYS A 50 19.52 1.49 7.44
N ASP A 51 19.14 0.76 8.47
CA ASP A 51 18.53 -0.56 8.47
C ASP A 51 17.00 -0.50 8.58
N ARG A 52 16.39 0.67 8.34
CA ARG A 52 14.95 0.88 8.45
C ARG A 52 14.36 1.51 7.19
N ARG A 53 13.11 1.15 6.92
CA ARG A 53 12.23 1.80 5.94
C ARG A 53 11.29 2.74 6.67
N VAL A 54 11.34 4.02 6.32
CA VAL A 54 10.55 5.09 6.92
C VAL A 54 9.45 5.51 5.95
N LEU A 55 8.19 5.33 6.35
CA LEU A 55 7.01 5.75 5.61
C LEU A 55 6.54 7.12 6.08
N ALA A 56 6.22 7.99 5.12
CA ALA A 56 5.52 9.23 5.40
C ALA A 56 4.08 8.94 5.82
N GLN A 57 3.56 9.73 6.77
CA GLN A 57 2.15 9.68 7.12
C GLN A 57 1.31 10.25 5.97
N VAL A 58 0.29 9.50 5.56
CA VAL A 58 -0.72 9.93 4.59
C VAL A 58 -2.01 10.18 5.34
N ASN A 59 -2.50 11.41 5.28
CA ASN A 59 -3.76 11.80 5.91
C ASN A 59 -4.91 11.73 4.90
N PHE A 60 -6.12 11.41 5.36
CA PHE A 60 -7.30 11.33 4.50
C PHE A 60 -7.56 12.61 3.69
N THR A 61 -7.34 13.79 4.27
CA THR A 61 -7.51 15.08 3.59
C THR A 61 -6.53 15.33 2.45
N GLN A 62 -5.37 14.65 2.43
CA GLN A 62 -4.41 14.68 1.30
C GLN A 62 -4.85 13.79 0.14
N LEU A 63 -5.76 12.84 0.38
CA LEU A 63 -6.35 11.99 -0.66
C LEU A 63 -7.60 12.61 -1.27
N THR A 64 -8.43 13.28 -0.46
CA THR A 64 -9.76 13.75 -0.88
C THR A 64 -9.88 15.27 -1.03
N GLY A 65 -8.81 16.03 -0.79
CA GLY A 65 -8.85 17.50 -0.78
C GLY A 65 -7.61 18.15 -1.39
N ASN A 66 -7.52 19.48 -1.27
CA ASN A 66 -6.44 20.31 -1.82
C ASN A 66 -5.22 20.42 -0.89
N ALA A 67 -5.13 19.58 0.15
CA ALA A 67 -4.00 19.62 1.08
C ALA A 67 -2.72 19.20 0.35
N LYS A 68 -1.58 19.81 0.72
CA LYS A 68 -0.27 19.47 0.13
C LYS A 68 0.01 17.98 0.38
N ARG A 69 0.03 17.21 -0.71
CA ARG A 69 0.33 15.78 -0.72
C ARG A 69 1.79 15.56 -0.34
N SER A 70 2.07 14.45 0.35
CA SER A 70 3.45 14.02 0.52
C SER A 70 4.02 13.55 -0.83
N ASP A 71 5.25 13.96 -1.16
CA ASP A 71 5.96 13.47 -2.35
C ASP A 71 6.21 11.95 -2.30
N ALA A 72 6.11 11.34 -1.11
CA ALA A 72 6.19 9.90 -0.95
C ALA A 72 4.91 9.16 -1.37
N GLN A 73 3.78 9.86 -1.49
CA GLN A 73 2.48 9.22 -1.74
C GLN A 73 2.26 9.03 -3.25
N VAL A 74 2.09 7.79 -3.68
CA VAL A 74 1.90 7.41 -5.08
C VAL A 74 0.46 7.59 -5.52
N ASP A 75 0.26 8.22 -6.67
CA ASP A 75 -1.05 8.36 -7.32
C ASP A 75 -1.60 7.00 -7.73
N ALA A 76 -2.78 6.65 -7.21
CA ALA A 76 -3.46 5.40 -7.52
C ALA A 76 -4.96 5.61 -7.69
N THR A 77 -5.60 4.73 -8.45
CA THR A 77 -7.06 4.54 -8.46
C THR A 77 -7.42 3.46 -7.45
N VAL A 78 -8.54 3.67 -6.75
CA VAL A 78 -9.13 2.67 -5.84
C VAL A 78 -10.56 2.46 -6.29
N GLU A 79 -10.86 1.25 -6.77
CA GLU A 79 -12.13 0.87 -7.35
C GLU A 79 -12.79 -0.19 -6.47
N LYS A 80 -14.05 0.00 -6.08
CA LYS A 80 -14.84 -1.05 -5.44
C LYS A 80 -15.21 -2.10 -6.48
N VAL A 81 -14.93 -3.35 -6.18
CA VAL A 81 -15.31 -4.55 -6.94
C VAL A 81 -16.46 -5.25 -6.17
N SER A 82 -17.06 -6.28 -6.75
CA SER A 82 -18.09 -7.08 -6.08
C SER A 82 -17.58 -7.71 -4.78
N ASP A 83 -18.50 -8.03 -3.88
CA ASP A 83 -18.24 -8.78 -2.64
C ASP A 83 -17.13 -8.19 -1.78
N GLY A 84 -17.15 -6.88 -1.52
CA GLY A 84 -16.20 -6.26 -0.56
C GLY A 84 -14.75 -6.17 -1.03
N TRP A 85 -14.45 -6.53 -2.28
CA TRP A 85 -13.12 -6.38 -2.87
C TRP A 85 -12.85 -4.94 -3.31
N LEU A 86 -11.60 -4.50 -3.14
CA LEU A 86 -11.05 -3.30 -3.73
C LEU A 86 -9.96 -3.66 -4.73
N LYS A 87 -9.95 -2.97 -5.86
CA LYS A 87 -8.84 -2.98 -6.83
C LYS A 87 -8.07 -1.66 -6.72
N ILE A 88 -6.77 -1.74 -6.51
CA ILE A 88 -5.89 -0.58 -6.34
C ILE A 88 -4.82 -0.62 -7.43
N THR A 89 -4.75 0.44 -8.23
CA THR A 89 -3.85 0.52 -9.39
C THR A 89 -3.07 1.84 -9.40
N PRO A 90 -1.73 1.83 -9.39
CA PRO A 90 -0.94 3.04 -9.63
C PRO A 90 -1.29 3.67 -10.98
N LYS A 91 -1.47 5.00 -11.00
CA LYS A 91 -1.75 5.73 -12.25
C LYS A 91 -0.54 5.66 -13.19
N GLU A 92 0.65 5.84 -12.63
CA GLU A 92 1.93 5.75 -13.35
C GLU A 92 2.74 4.53 -12.92
N PRO A 93 3.61 3.98 -13.79
CA PRO A 93 4.55 2.94 -13.40
C PRO A 93 5.44 3.40 -12.23
N LEU A 94 5.54 2.56 -11.22
CA LEU A 94 6.44 2.73 -10.10
C LEU A 94 7.89 2.55 -10.57
N SER A 95 8.78 3.37 -10.01
CA SER A 95 10.23 3.20 -10.16
C SER A 95 10.73 2.15 -9.17
N ALA A 96 11.91 1.57 -9.43
CA ALA A 96 12.53 0.64 -8.48
C ALA A 96 12.70 1.30 -7.10
N GLY A 97 12.48 0.52 -6.05
CA GLY A 97 12.59 0.98 -4.66
C GLY A 97 11.61 0.31 -3.71
N GLU A 98 11.44 0.91 -2.55
CA GLU A 98 10.69 0.35 -1.43
C GLU A 98 9.37 1.05 -1.24
N TYR A 99 8.31 0.28 -1.03
CA TYR A 99 6.95 0.76 -0.99
C TYR A 99 6.15 0.04 0.07
N ALA A 100 5.01 0.64 0.43
CA ALA A 100 4.00 0.00 1.23
C ALA A 100 2.60 0.34 0.74
N LEU A 101 1.72 -0.65 0.82
CA LEU A 101 0.28 -0.48 0.75
C LEU A 101 -0.26 -0.42 2.17
N GLN A 102 -1.01 0.65 2.49
CA GLN A 102 -1.59 0.84 3.82
C GLN A 102 -3.00 1.43 3.73
N PRO A 103 -3.90 1.03 4.64
CA PRO A 103 -5.19 1.70 4.77
C PRO A 103 -4.98 3.09 5.39
N VAL A 104 -5.84 4.03 5.03
CA VAL A 104 -5.74 5.42 5.47
C VAL A 104 -6.90 5.70 6.44
N PRO A 105 -6.59 5.95 7.72
CA PRO A 105 -7.61 6.28 8.71
C PRO A 105 -8.39 7.55 8.31
N LYS A 106 -9.71 7.54 8.52
CA LYS A 106 -10.54 8.74 8.30
C LYS A 106 -10.27 9.84 9.34
N VAL A 107 -9.86 9.43 10.54
CA VAL A 107 -9.56 10.33 11.66
C VAL A 107 -8.16 10.89 11.49
N ALA A 108 -8.05 12.22 11.45
CA ALA A 108 -6.77 12.92 11.40
C ALA A 108 -5.90 12.53 12.61
N ASN A 109 -4.57 12.56 12.44
CA ASN A 109 -3.59 12.17 13.47
C ASN A 109 -3.67 10.70 13.93
N THR A 110 -4.45 9.86 13.25
CA THR A 110 -4.39 8.40 13.41
C THR A 110 -3.45 7.81 12.35
N PHE A 111 -2.80 6.70 12.64
CA PHE A 111 -1.90 6.00 11.73
C PHE A 111 -2.33 4.53 11.60
N SER A 112 -2.11 3.95 10.43
CA SER A 112 -2.31 2.52 10.25
C SER A 112 -1.22 1.74 10.98
N THR A 113 -1.62 0.74 11.75
CA THR A 113 -0.73 -0.31 12.28
C THR A 113 -0.57 -1.46 11.30
N VAL A 114 -1.40 -1.52 10.26
CA VAL A 114 -1.35 -2.52 9.20
C VAL A 114 -0.58 -1.96 8.01
N VAL A 115 0.49 -2.65 7.63
CA VAL A 115 1.38 -2.27 6.53
C VAL A 115 1.68 -3.52 5.72
N PHE A 116 1.49 -3.44 4.40
CA PHE A 116 1.96 -4.46 3.46
C PHE A 116 3.11 -3.86 2.65
N ASP A 117 4.34 -4.14 3.07
CA ASP A 117 5.55 -3.65 2.43
C ASP A 117 5.99 -4.53 1.26
N PHE A 118 6.57 -3.90 0.24
CA PHE A 118 7.13 -4.59 -0.91
C PHE A 118 8.28 -3.79 -1.53
N THR A 119 9.20 -4.51 -2.15
CA THR A 119 10.26 -3.96 -2.99
C THR A 119 9.80 -4.06 -4.44
N LEU A 120 9.93 -2.98 -5.20
CA LEU A 120 9.89 -3.05 -6.65
C LEU A 120 11.31 -3.19 -7.16
N ASP A 121 11.64 -4.38 -7.66
CA ASP A 121 12.92 -4.67 -8.29
C ASP A 121 12.66 -5.61 -9.49
N PRO A 122 12.81 -5.11 -10.73
CA PRO A 122 12.64 -5.93 -11.93
C PRO A 122 13.58 -7.13 -12.04
N ASN A 123 14.70 -7.12 -11.30
CA ASN A 123 15.74 -8.15 -11.36
C ASN A 123 15.76 -9.05 -10.11
N ALA A 124 14.85 -8.85 -9.16
CA ALA A 124 14.77 -9.71 -7.99
C ALA A 124 14.48 -11.16 -8.40
N PRO A 125 15.00 -12.15 -7.67
CA PRO A 125 14.56 -13.52 -7.83
C PRO A 125 13.10 -13.63 -7.40
N ASN A 126 12.36 -14.53 -8.06
CA ASN A 126 11.04 -14.91 -7.60
C ASN A 126 11.10 -15.43 -6.15
N SER A 127 10.12 -15.05 -5.35
CA SER A 127 9.95 -15.62 -4.01
C SER A 127 9.76 -17.15 -4.11
N PRO A 128 10.22 -17.96 -3.14
CA PRO A 128 10.04 -19.41 -3.17
C PRO A 128 8.58 -19.86 -3.34
N GLU A 129 7.63 -19.08 -2.83
CA GLU A 129 6.19 -19.32 -2.94
C GLU A 129 5.54 -18.77 -4.23
N ALA A 130 6.32 -18.11 -5.10
CA ALA A 130 5.81 -17.57 -6.35
C ALA A 130 5.26 -18.69 -7.24
N ARG A 131 4.01 -18.55 -7.65
CA ARG A 131 3.37 -19.47 -8.59
C ARG A 131 3.62 -19.00 -10.01
N SER A 132 3.93 -19.94 -10.89
CA SER A 132 3.96 -19.67 -12.33
C SER A 132 2.59 -19.17 -12.79
N ALA A 133 2.58 -18.27 -13.78
CA ALA A 133 1.34 -17.87 -14.43
C ALA A 133 0.61 -19.13 -14.95
N PRO A 134 -0.73 -19.19 -14.85
CA PRO A 134 -1.48 -20.28 -15.44
C PRO A 134 -1.19 -20.32 -16.94
N THR A 135 -0.84 -21.51 -17.45
CA THR A 135 -0.70 -21.73 -18.89
C THR A 135 -2.07 -21.54 -19.54
N PRO A 136 -2.17 -20.77 -20.65
CA PRO A 136 -3.43 -20.59 -21.37
C PRO A 136 -3.99 -21.90 -21.94
#